data_AF-A0A522M3L8-F1
#
_entry.id   AF-A0A522M3L8-F1
#
_cell.length_a   1.000
_cell.length_b   1.000
_cell.length_c   1.000
_cell.angle_alpha   90.00
_cell.angle_beta   90.00
_cell.angle_gamma   90.00
#
_symmetry.space_group_name_H-M   'P 1'
#
loop_
_entity.id
_entity.type
_entity.pdbx_description
1 polymer ?
#
loop_
_entity_poly.entity_id
_entity_poly.type
_entity_poly.pdbx_seq_one_letter_code
_entity_poly.pdbx_strand_id
1 'polypeptide(L)'
;MATTAEFRTCPDTGLLFHKPAETLMKLNAVAGIVFLLIGGVIGLLIGLTRWPSVHLLKADDFYMLLTAHGIDVLIFWIIFFEI
;
A
#
# COMPACT_ATOMS: atom_id res chain seq x y z
N MET A 1 -1.05 -31.79 0.07
CA MET A 1 -2.51 -31.67 0.33
C MET A 1 -2.67 -30.89 1.60
N ALA A 2 -3.51 -29.86 1.61
CA ALA A 2 -3.82 -29.11 2.84
C ALA A 2 -4.59 -30.00 3.81
N THR A 3 -4.27 -29.92 5.11
CA THR A 3 -4.95 -30.70 6.16
C THR A 3 -6.05 -29.86 6.81
N THR A 4 -7.03 -30.49 7.44
CA THR A 4 -8.11 -29.80 8.18
C THR A 4 -7.58 -28.82 9.26
N ALA A 5 -6.35 -29.01 9.75
CA ALA A 5 -5.70 -28.10 10.70
C ALA A 5 -5.32 -26.73 10.10
N GLU A 6 -5.15 -26.64 8.77
CA GLU A 6 -4.79 -25.41 8.06
C GLU A 6 -6.00 -24.51 7.79
N PHE A 7 -7.21 -24.97 8.05
CA PHE A 7 -8.42 -24.17 7.89
C PHE A 7 -9.00 -23.74 9.25
N ARG A 8 -9.65 -22.57 9.27
CA ARG A 8 -10.54 -22.16 10.36
C ARG A 8 -11.93 -21.84 9.80
N THR A 9 -12.97 -22.10 10.57
CA THR A 9 -14.31 -21.60 10.28
C THR A 9 -14.46 -20.21 10.87
N CYS A 10 -14.94 -19.25 10.08
CA CYS A 10 -15.28 -17.92 10.57
C CYS A 10 -16.53 -18.01 11.48
N PRO A 11 -16.48 -17.51 12.72
CA PRO A 11 -17.63 -17.57 13.61
C PRO A 11 -18.79 -16.69 13.12
N ASP A 12 -18.50 -15.62 12.38
CA ASP A 12 -19.52 -14.67 11.93
C ASP A 12 -20.21 -15.10 10.63
N THR A 13 -19.47 -15.70 9.70
CA THR A 13 -19.97 -16.03 8.36
C THR A 13 -20.09 -17.53 8.08
N GLY A 14 -19.52 -18.39 8.93
CA GLY A 14 -19.45 -19.84 8.70
C GLY A 14 -18.51 -20.27 7.57
N LEU A 15 -17.82 -19.33 6.89
CA LEU A 15 -16.90 -19.64 5.79
C LEU A 15 -15.58 -20.24 6.27
N LEU A 16 -14.98 -21.10 5.43
CA LEU A 16 -13.66 -21.69 5.68
C LEU A 16 -12.54 -20.78 5.16
N PHE A 17 -11.56 -20.50 6.02
CA PHE A 17 -10.38 -19.71 5.69
C PHE A 17 -9.12 -20.56 5.80
N HIS A 18 -8.30 -20.57 4.75
CA HIS A 18 -6.98 -21.19 4.75
C HIS A 18 -6.00 -20.29 5.51
N LYS A 19 -5.54 -20.71 6.69
CA LYS A 19 -4.74 -19.88 7.62
C LYS A 19 -3.46 -19.32 7.00
N PRO A 20 -2.64 -20.09 6.25
CA PRO A 20 -1.45 -19.53 5.61
C PRO A 20 -1.78 -18.43 4.60
N ALA A 21 -2.81 -18.63 3.78
CA ALA A 21 -3.23 -17.65 2.77
C ALA A 21 -3.82 -16.40 3.43
N GLU A 22 -4.66 -16.58 4.46
CA GLU A 22 -5.20 -15.46 5.25
C GLU A 22 -4.08 -14.61 5.87
N THR A 23 -3.03 -15.26 6.36
CA THR A 23 -1.88 -14.55 6.97
C THR A 23 -1.14 -13.73 5.91
N LEU A 24 -0.86 -14.30 4.75
CA LEU A 24 -0.22 -13.60 3.64
C LEU A 24 -1.06 -12.41 3.17
N MET A 25 -2.37 -12.59 2.97
CA MET A 25 -3.26 -11.52 2.53
C MET A 25 -3.28 -10.37 3.55
N LYS A 26 -3.32 -10.66 4.86
CA LYS A 26 -3.25 -9.62 5.90
C LYS A 26 -1.93 -8.86 5.89
N LEU A 27 -0.80 -9.56 5.72
CA LEU A 27 0.51 -8.91 5.68
C LEU A 27 0.66 -8.00 4.45
N ASN A 28 0.23 -8.46 3.28
CA ASN A 28 0.24 -7.67 2.05
C ASN A 28 -0.71 -6.47 2.15
N ALA A 29 -1.93 -6.65 2.68
CA ALA A 29 -2.86 -5.55 2.92
C ALA A 29 -2.28 -4.46 3.85
N VAL A 30 -1.61 -4.85 4.94
CA VAL A 30 -0.93 -3.89 5.85
C VAL A 30 0.22 -3.19 5.12
N ALA A 31 1.04 -3.91 4.38
CA ALA A 31 2.12 -3.31 3.58
C ALA A 31 1.57 -2.32 2.56
N GLY A 32 0.51 -2.68 1.84
CA GLY A 32 -0.17 -1.82 0.87
C GLY A 32 -0.67 -0.51 1.49
N ILE A 33 -1.26 -0.55 2.69
CA ILE A 33 -1.69 0.67 3.40
C ILE A 33 -0.49 1.54 3.79
N VAL A 34 0.62 0.95 4.21
CA VAL A 34 1.85 1.69 4.54
C VAL A 34 2.40 2.41 3.30
N PHE A 35 2.48 1.73 2.16
CA PHE A 35 2.90 2.36 0.90
C PHE A 35 1.90 3.42 0.45
N LEU A 36 0.59 3.18 0.54
CA LEU A 36 -0.42 4.20 0.26
C LEU A 36 -0.23 5.47 1.10
N LEU A 37 0.10 5.34 2.39
CA LEU A 37 0.38 6.48 3.26
C LEU A 37 1.64 7.23 2.80
N ILE A 38 2.73 6.52 2.51
CA ILE A 38 4.00 7.11 2.06
C ILE A 38 3.80 7.82 0.72
N GLY A 39 3.28 7.11 -0.28
CA GLY A 39 2.96 7.66 -1.59
C GLY A 39 1.98 8.82 -1.50
N GLY A 40 0.95 8.73 -0.65
CA GLY A 40 -0.01 9.81 -0.41
C GLY A 40 0.62 11.06 0.17
N VAL A 41 1.49 10.94 1.17
CA VAL A 41 2.24 12.08 1.75
C VAL A 41 3.13 12.74 0.69
N ILE A 42 3.87 11.94 -0.09
CA ILE A 42 4.71 12.49 -1.16
C ILE A 42 3.85 13.17 -2.23
N GLY A 43 2.73 12.56 -2.62
CA GLY A 43 1.76 13.13 -3.56
C GLY A 43 1.20 14.48 -3.09
N LEU A 44 0.92 14.61 -1.79
CA LEU A 44 0.52 15.89 -1.19
C LEU A 44 1.65 16.93 -1.27
N LEU A 45 2.90 16.57 -0.99
CA LEU A 45 4.04 17.50 -1.12
C LEU A 45 4.23 17.99 -2.56
N ILE A 46 4.10 17.09 -3.54
CA ILE A 46 4.14 17.40 -4.97
C ILE A 46 2.99 18.35 -5.34
N GLY A 47 1.76 18.00 -4.95
CA GLY A 47 0.56 18.79 -5.24
C GLY A 47 0.62 20.18 -4.64
N LEU A 48 1.02 20.28 -3.36
CA LEU A 48 1.21 21.57 -2.69
C LEU A 48 2.30 22.40 -3.34
N THR A 49 3.40 21.81 -3.81
CA THR A 49 4.46 22.54 -4.54
C THR A 49 4.03 23.02 -5.93
N ARG A 50 3.01 22.40 -6.54
CA ARG A 50 2.45 22.86 -7.81
C ARG A 50 1.43 23.98 -7.65
N TRP A 51 1.01 24.30 -6.43
CA TRP A 51 0.12 25.43 -6.17
C TRP A 51 0.91 26.75 -6.35
N PRO A 52 0.43 27.70 -7.17
CA PRO A 52 1.08 29.01 -7.33
C PRO A 52 1.49 29.76 -6.04
N SER A 53 0.82 29.54 -4.91
CA SER A 53 1.09 30.24 -3.63
C SER A 53 1.93 29.43 -2.64
N VAL A 54 2.09 28.12 -2.86
CA VAL A 54 2.77 27.21 -1.92
C VAL A 54 3.87 26.48 -2.69
N HIS A 55 5.11 26.56 -2.21
CA HIS A 55 6.29 26.00 -2.89
C HIS A 55 7.20 25.32 -1.87
N LEU A 56 6.77 24.15 -1.38
CA LEU A 56 7.45 23.47 -0.26
C LEU A 56 8.76 22.80 -0.65
N LEU A 57 8.88 22.37 -1.91
CA LEU A 57 10.05 21.64 -2.41
C LEU A 57 10.87 22.50 -3.37
N LYS A 58 12.20 22.35 -3.29
CA LYS A 58 13.12 22.85 -4.32
C LYS A 58 13.03 21.98 -5.58
N ALA A 59 13.58 22.45 -6.69
CA ALA A 59 13.44 21.80 -7.98
C ALA A 59 14.03 20.37 -8.01
N ASP A 60 15.22 20.20 -7.43
CA ASP A 60 15.89 18.91 -7.28
C ASP A 60 15.07 17.92 -6.43
N ASP A 61 14.60 18.36 -5.26
CA ASP A 61 13.75 17.56 -4.38
C ASP A 61 12.41 17.19 -5.05
N PHE A 62 11.82 18.11 -5.81
CA PHE A 62 10.54 17.89 -6.51
C PHE A 62 10.63 16.71 -7.50
N TYR A 63 11.66 16.68 -8.35
CA TYR A 63 11.78 15.60 -9.33
C TYR A 63 12.16 14.27 -8.69
N MET A 64 13.01 14.28 -7.66
CA MET A 64 13.31 13.08 -6.89
C MET A 64 12.05 12.49 -6.24
N LEU A 65 11.26 13.33 -5.56
CA LEU A 65 10.01 12.91 -4.91
C LEU A 65 8.93 12.53 -5.92
N LEU A 66 8.85 13.18 -7.09
CA LEU A 66 7.94 12.80 -8.16
C LEU A 66 8.24 11.38 -8.67
N THR A 67 9.52 11.06 -8.89
CA THR A 67 9.93 9.70 -9.25
C THR A 67 9.63 8.71 -8.12
N ALA A 68 9.94 9.07 -6.88
CA ALA A 68 9.64 8.23 -5.72
C ALA A 68 8.14 7.95 -5.58
N HIS A 69 7.29 8.96 -5.72
CA HIS A 69 5.83 8.83 -5.69
C HIS A 69 5.34 7.87 -6.76
N GLY A 70 5.80 8.02 -8.00
CA GLY A 70 5.42 7.13 -9.10
C GLY A 70 5.78 5.67 -8.84
N ILE A 71 7.00 5.40 -8.38
CA ILE A 71 7.44 4.05 -8.02
C ILE A 71 6.62 3.49 -6.85
N ASP A 72 6.40 4.30 -5.81
CA ASP A 72 5.66 3.93 -4.62
C ASP A 72 4.21 3.54 -4.94
N VAL A 73 3.46 4.41 -5.62
CA VAL A 73 2.03 4.18 -5.86
C VAL A 73 1.77 3.23 -7.03
N LEU A 74 2.58 3.23 -8.09
CA LEU A 74 2.31 2.38 -9.26
C LEU A 74 2.91 0.97 -9.14
N ILE A 75 3.90 0.78 -8.28
CA ILE A 75 4.56 -0.53 -8.12
C ILE A 75 4.29 -1.07 -6.72
N PHE A 76 4.81 -0.42 -5.67
CA PHE A 76 4.75 -1.01 -4.33
C PHE A 76 3.32 -1.09 -3.80
N TRP A 77 2.56 0.02 -3.81
CA TRP A 77 1.19 0.02 -3.32
C TRP A 77 0.31 -0.97 -4.10
N ILE A 78 0.29 -0.90 -5.43
CA ILE A 78 -0.56 -1.76 -6.26
C ILE A 78 -0.21 -3.23 -6.06
N ILE A 79 1.07 -3.61 -6.10
CA ILE A 79 1.47 -5.02 -5.97
C ILE A 79 1.09 -5.55 -4.58
N PHE A 80 1.37 -4.81 -3.50
CA PHE A 80 0.99 -5.27 -2.16
C PHE A 80 -0.53 -5.28 -1.94
N PHE A 81 -1.30 -4.45 -2.64
CA PHE A 81 -2.76 -4.44 -2.52
C PHE A 81 -3.43 -5.54 -3.37
N GLU A 82 -2.77 -6.03 -4.41
CA GLU A 82 -3.27 -7.07 -5.31
C GLU A 82 -3.20 -8.49 -4.71
N ILE A 83 -2.30 -8.72 -3.74
CA ILE A 83 -2.05 -10.02 -3.09
C ILE A 83 -2.98 -10.24 -1.89
#